data_AF-A0A2E0JGD9-F1
#
_entry.id   AF-A0A2E0JGD9-F1
#
_cell.length_a   1.000
_cell.length_b   1.000
_cell.length_c   1.000
_cell.angle_alpha   90.00
_cell.angle_beta   90.00
_cell.angle_gamma   90.00
#
_symmetry.space_group_name_H-M   'P 1'
#
loop_
_entity.id
_entity.type
_entity.pdbx_description
1 polymer ?
#
loop_
_entity_poly.entity_id
_entity_poly.type
_entity_poly.pdbx_seq_one_letter_code
_entity_poly.pdbx_strand_id
1 'polypeptide(L)'
;MSDAIDLEQYAAGTRSQPIPESNHYRVRLWDGDGFDEKRILSDPMPTGRQVLELFERNPAEDYVLLMLTRDDGLIVVDLTETIDIRASGAERFFAFKTDRIWNWSIDGKRYAWGARRISEDLVRLIGRIPETKALFLERSDEPDEEIAPGASIDLGGRELEKLYSKPRSWKLNVQGVIITLMTPSVVVKDALAQAGFDPDAGWIAILKKVGQPKQQVALTDTIDLSTPGIEKLRLTPAEINNGEGPSGLRRQFRLLKKDEAYLAKRALIWDSIIEGGRRWLIIRSMGLPAGFNHSSVDIAIDIPATYPSAAIDMFYCAPHLRLASGASISKTESTKTIEGVSYQRWSRHLNGKTRWNPQTDSVVTHLAVIEESLLREVGDEI
;
A
#
# COMPACT_ATOMS: atom_id res chain seq x y z
N MET A 1 -26.48 6.00 -50.46
CA MET A 1 -25.59 6.17 -49.31
C MET A 1 -24.19 6.07 -49.85
N SER A 2 -23.48 7.19 -50.03
CA SER A 2 -22.13 7.16 -50.59
C SER A 2 -21.17 6.55 -49.55
N ASP A 3 -20.58 5.40 -49.86
CA ASP A 3 -19.58 4.69 -49.04
C ASP A 3 -18.27 5.48 -48.97
N ALA A 4 -18.29 6.60 -48.24
CA ALA A 4 -17.07 7.33 -47.93
C ALA A 4 -16.25 6.54 -46.91
N ILE A 5 -15.01 6.23 -47.27
CA ILE A 5 -14.08 5.51 -46.39
C ILE A 5 -13.61 6.47 -45.31
N ASP A 6 -13.93 6.18 -44.05
CA ASP A 6 -13.40 6.93 -42.90
C ASP A 6 -11.96 6.51 -42.63
N LEU A 7 -11.02 7.41 -42.90
CA LEU A 7 -9.59 7.08 -42.88
C LEU A 7 -9.13 6.64 -41.50
N GLU A 8 -9.57 7.35 -40.46
CA GLU A 8 -9.24 7.07 -39.07
C GLU A 8 -9.77 5.69 -38.64
N GLN A 9 -11.05 5.40 -38.92
CA GLN A 9 -11.65 4.10 -38.60
C GLN A 9 -11.00 2.95 -39.40
N TYR A 10 -10.72 3.17 -40.68
CA TYR A 10 -10.09 2.17 -41.53
C TYR A 10 -8.69 1.82 -41.05
N ALA A 11 -7.87 2.84 -40.76
CA ALA A 11 -6.51 2.66 -40.25
C ALA A 11 -6.48 1.96 -38.88
N ALA A 12 -7.46 2.24 -38.00
CA ALA A 12 -7.60 1.55 -36.72
C ALA A 12 -7.94 0.06 -36.86
N GLY A 13 -8.79 -0.31 -37.84
CA GLY A 13 -9.30 -1.67 -38.02
C GLY A 13 -8.39 -2.60 -38.86
N THR A 14 -7.60 -2.07 -39.79
CA THR A 14 -6.88 -2.87 -40.80
C THR A 14 -5.43 -2.39 -40.97
N ARG A 15 -4.57 -2.69 -39.98
CA ARG A 15 -3.20 -2.14 -39.91
C ARG A 15 -2.25 -2.55 -41.04
N SER A 16 -2.53 -3.58 -41.83
CA SER A 16 -1.60 -4.10 -42.84
C SER A 16 -2.02 -3.84 -44.30
N GLN A 17 -3.18 -3.22 -44.56
CA GLN A 17 -3.67 -3.02 -45.93
C GLN A 17 -3.69 -1.53 -46.34
N PRO A 18 -3.32 -1.19 -47.58
CA PRO A 18 -3.45 0.18 -48.09
C PRO A 18 -4.93 0.59 -48.08
N ILE A 19 -5.18 1.90 -47.95
CA ILE A 19 -6.56 2.40 -47.99
C ILE A 19 -7.15 2.12 -49.39
N PRO A 20 -8.35 1.52 -49.49
CA PRO A 20 -8.94 1.17 -50.78
C PRO A 20 -9.20 2.39 -51.66
N GLU A 21 -9.35 2.13 -52.95
CA GLU A 21 -9.89 3.14 -53.86
C GLU A 21 -11.35 3.45 -53.52
N SER A 22 -11.68 4.74 -53.46
CA SER A 22 -13.03 5.25 -53.27
C SER A 22 -13.15 6.63 -53.90
N ASN A 23 -14.38 7.02 -54.23
CA ASN A 23 -14.69 8.36 -54.71
C ASN A 23 -14.74 9.40 -53.59
N HIS A 24 -14.79 8.95 -52.33
CA HIS A 24 -14.92 9.83 -51.17
C HIS A 24 -14.16 9.26 -49.96
N TYR A 25 -13.35 10.11 -49.34
CA TYR A 25 -12.61 9.83 -48.12
C TYR A 25 -13.10 10.76 -47.04
N ARG A 26 -13.50 10.21 -45.90
CA ARG A 26 -13.85 11.01 -44.71
C ARG A 26 -12.58 11.24 -43.90
N VAL A 27 -12.10 12.46 -43.93
CA VAL A 27 -10.90 12.92 -43.22
C VAL A 27 -11.31 13.69 -41.97
N ARG A 28 -10.50 13.63 -40.92
CA ARG A 28 -10.69 14.35 -39.65
C ARG A 28 -9.58 15.37 -39.45
N LEU A 29 -9.92 16.59 -39.04
CA LEU A 29 -8.96 17.61 -38.65
C LEU A 29 -9.29 18.13 -37.25
N TRP A 30 -8.25 18.22 -36.42
CA TRP A 30 -8.31 18.86 -35.10
C TRP A 30 -7.33 20.04 -35.04
N ASP A 31 -7.72 21.17 -34.46
CA ASP A 31 -6.90 22.40 -34.53
C ASP A 31 -6.19 22.81 -33.23
N GLY A 32 -6.31 22.02 -32.18
CA GLY A 32 -5.73 22.37 -30.88
C GLY A 32 -6.68 23.10 -29.93
N ASP A 33 -7.78 23.68 -30.40
CA ASP A 33 -8.65 24.57 -29.62
C ASP A 33 -10.14 24.36 -29.91
N GLY A 34 -10.61 23.14 -29.63
CA GLY A 34 -12.03 22.79 -29.64
C GLY A 34 -12.65 22.53 -31.02
N PHE A 35 -11.95 22.81 -32.13
CA PHE A 35 -12.37 22.34 -33.45
C PHE A 35 -11.94 20.90 -33.67
N ASP A 36 -12.91 20.04 -33.95
CA ASP A 36 -12.70 18.61 -34.20
C ASP A 36 -13.78 18.09 -35.14
N GLU A 37 -13.52 18.16 -36.45
CA GLU A 37 -14.52 17.86 -37.47
C GLU A 37 -14.06 16.80 -38.46
N LYS A 38 -15.05 16.15 -39.08
CA LYS A 38 -14.85 15.27 -40.25
C LYS A 38 -15.45 15.92 -41.50
N ARG A 39 -14.70 15.92 -42.60
CA ARG A 39 -15.13 16.42 -43.91
C ARG A 39 -14.86 15.37 -44.99
N ILE A 40 -15.51 15.54 -46.15
CA ILE A 40 -15.35 14.65 -47.30
C ILE A 40 -14.33 15.23 -48.25
N LEU A 41 -13.33 14.42 -48.58
CA LEU A 41 -12.31 14.68 -49.57
C LEU A 41 -12.52 13.72 -50.75
N SER A 42 -12.72 14.26 -51.94
CA SER A 42 -12.93 13.45 -53.15
C SER A 42 -11.62 13.12 -53.88
N ASP A 43 -10.58 13.92 -53.67
CA ASP A 43 -9.26 13.72 -54.26
C ASP A 43 -8.38 12.90 -53.30
N PRO A 44 -7.88 11.71 -53.68
CA PRO A 44 -6.95 10.95 -52.85
C PRO A 44 -5.55 11.55 -52.77
N MET A 45 -5.24 12.57 -53.57
CA MET A 45 -3.93 13.21 -53.64
C MET A 45 -4.01 14.74 -53.41
N PRO A 46 -4.59 15.21 -52.28
CA PRO A 46 -4.68 16.63 -52.02
C PRO A 46 -3.31 17.26 -51.75
N THR A 47 -3.20 18.56 -51.99
CA THR A 47 -2.13 19.37 -51.41
C THR A 47 -2.42 19.72 -49.95
N GLY A 48 -1.38 20.04 -49.17
CA GLY A 48 -1.58 20.54 -47.80
C GLY A 48 -2.54 21.75 -47.73
N ARG A 49 -2.45 22.66 -48.69
CA ARG A 49 -3.39 23.80 -48.83
C ARG A 49 -4.83 23.34 -49.02
N GLN A 50 -5.08 22.39 -49.93
CA GLN A 50 -6.43 21.89 -50.18
C GLN A 50 -7.04 21.24 -48.93
N VAL A 51 -6.24 20.55 -48.12
CA VAL A 51 -6.70 20.01 -46.83
C VAL A 51 -7.12 21.15 -45.88
N LEU A 52 -6.30 22.19 -45.72
CA LEU A 52 -6.64 23.33 -44.84
C LEU A 52 -7.90 24.07 -45.32
N GLU A 53 -8.00 24.35 -46.61
CA GLU A 53 -9.14 25.03 -47.23
C GLU A 53 -10.45 24.22 -47.07
N LEU A 54 -10.39 22.89 -47.18
CA LEU A 54 -11.53 21.99 -46.95
C LEU A 54 -12.14 22.15 -45.54
N PHE A 55 -11.32 22.49 -44.55
CA PHE A 55 -11.72 22.75 -43.17
C PHE A 55 -11.82 24.24 -42.83
N GLU A 56 -11.87 25.09 -43.85
CA GLU A 56 -12.04 26.54 -43.73
C GLU A 56 -10.91 27.21 -42.92
N ARG A 57 -9.71 26.59 -42.86
CA ARG A 57 -8.51 27.16 -42.22
C ARG A 57 -7.83 28.14 -43.18
N ASN A 58 -8.34 29.37 -43.21
CA ASN A 58 -7.89 30.43 -44.12
C ASN A 58 -7.36 31.66 -43.35
N PRO A 59 -6.35 32.38 -43.89
CA PRO A 59 -5.53 31.99 -45.04
C PRO A 59 -4.60 30.81 -44.67
N ALA A 60 -4.35 29.89 -45.61
CA ALA A 60 -3.64 28.64 -45.30
C ALA A 60 -2.20 28.87 -44.81
N GLU A 61 -1.57 29.99 -45.19
CA GLU A 61 -0.21 30.38 -44.79
C GLU A 61 -0.08 30.67 -43.28
N ASP A 62 -1.20 30.95 -42.60
CA ASP A 62 -1.21 31.17 -41.16
C ASP A 62 -1.15 29.85 -40.37
N TYR A 63 -1.23 28.69 -41.04
CA TYR A 63 -1.39 27.39 -40.40
C TYR A 63 -0.23 26.44 -40.71
N VAL A 64 0.23 25.73 -39.67
CA VAL A 64 1.03 24.51 -39.81
C VAL A 64 0.08 23.32 -39.91
N LEU A 65 0.18 22.54 -40.99
CA LEU A 65 -0.53 21.28 -41.18
C LEU A 65 0.37 20.10 -40.78
N LEU A 66 -0.14 19.22 -39.93
CA LEU A 66 0.48 17.95 -39.59
C LEU A 66 -0.46 16.79 -39.96
N MET A 67 0.11 15.66 -40.34
CA MET A 67 -0.61 14.44 -40.66
C MET A 67 -0.11 13.29 -39.81
N LEU A 68 -1.01 12.65 -39.07
CA LEU A 68 -0.75 11.37 -38.43
C LEU A 68 -0.92 10.27 -39.47
N THR A 69 0.16 9.54 -39.70
CA THR A 69 0.25 8.40 -40.60
C THR A 69 0.38 7.12 -39.81
N ARG A 70 0.06 6.01 -40.47
CA ARG A 70 0.17 4.68 -39.91
C ARG A 70 1.60 4.33 -39.46
N ASP A 71 2.57 4.54 -40.34
CA ASP A 71 3.94 4.00 -40.18
C ASP A 71 4.92 5.04 -39.64
N ASP A 72 4.87 6.27 -40.18
CA ASP A 72 5.81 7.33 -39.80
C ASP A 72 5.36 8.12 -38.57
N GLY A 73 4.15 7.90 -38.08
CA GLY A 73 3.57 8.69 -37.00
C GLY A 73 3.23 10.09 -37.49
N LEU A 74 3.52 11.12 -36.70
CA LEU A 74 3.15 12.50 -37.04
C LEU A 74 4.23 13.19 -37.90
N ILE A 75 3.84 13.66 -39.08
CA ILE A 75 4.70 14.39 -40.01
C ILE A 75 4.16 15.80 -40.30
N VAL A 76 5.05 16.73 -40.65
CA VAL A 76 4.68 18.06 -41.15
C VAL A 76 4.41 17.95 -42.64
N VAL A 77 3.36 18.63 -43.12
CA VAL A 77 2.98 18.65 -44.53
C VAL A 77 3.11 20.07 -45.06
N ASP A 78 3.87 20.25 -46.14
CA ASP A 78 3.98 21.55 -46.80
C ASP A 78 2.69 21.91 -47.56
N LEU A 79 2.38 23.21 -47.67
CA LEU A 79 1.17 23.67 -48.36
C LEU A 79 1.10 23.24 -49.83
N THR A 80 2.25 23.08 -50.48
CA THR A 80 2.37 22.69 -51.89
C THR A 80 2.62 21.20 -52.08
N GLU A 81 2.91 20.47 -51.00
CA GLU A 81 3.15 19.03 -51.05
C GLU A 81 1.86 18.28 -51.37
N THR A 82 1.91 17.44 -52.40
CA THR A 82 0.85 16.51 -52.76
C THR A 82 0.99 15.22 -51.93
N ILE A 83 -0.06 14.87 -51.21
CA ILE A 83 -0.06 13.73 -50.29
C ILE A 83 -0.90 12.60 -50.88
N ASP A 84 -0.33 11.44 -51.16
CA ASP A 84 -1.17 10.24 -51.38
C ASP A 84 -1.70 9.74 -50.04
N ILE A 85 -2.97 10.07 -49.71
CA ILE A 85 -3.57 9.70 -48.42
C ILE A 85 -3.72 8.18 -48.27
N ARG A 86 -3.75 7.43 -49.39
CA ARG A 86 -3.90 5.98 -49.38
C ARG A 86 -2.58 5.28 -49.12
N ALA A 87 -1.55 5.69 -49.86
CA ALA A 87 -0.21 5.11 -49.75
C ALA A 87 0.48 5.49 -48.43
N SER A 88 0.28 6.73 -47.96
CA SER A 88 0.82 7.19 -46.67
C SER A 88 0.08 6.61 -45.46
N GLY A 89 -1.07 5.96 -45.67
CA GLY A 89 -1.89 5.46 -44.58
C GLY A 89 -2.35 6.59 -43.65
N ALA A 90 -2.80 7.72 -44.24
CA ALA A 90 -3.25 8.88 -43.48
C ALA A 90 -4.39 8.49 -42.52
N GLU A 91 -4.31 8.97 -41.27
CA GLU A 91 -5.29 8.67 -40.24
C GLU A 91 -6.05 9.92 -39.80
N ARG A 92 -5.30 11.00 -39.52
CA ARG A 92 -5.84 12.24 -38.96
C ARG A 92 -4.96 13.43 -39.33
N PHE A 93 -5.56 14.58 -39.56
CA PHE A 93 -4.86 15.84 -39.74
C PHE A 93 -4.94 16.72 -38.49
N PHE A 94 -3.94 17.56 -38.31
CA PHE A 94 -3.87 18.57 -37.26
C PHE A 94 -3.49 19.90 -37.89
N ALA A 95 -4.15 21.00 -37.53
CA ALA A 95 -3.80 22.31 -38.06
C ALA A 95 -3.71 23.36 -36.96
N PHE A 96 -2.56 24.00 -36.82
CA PHE A 96 -2.34 25.00 -35.78
C PHE A 96 -2.11 26.36 -36.43
N LYS A 97 -2.86 27.37 -35.99
CA LYS A 97 -2.64 28.76 -36.44
C LYS A 97 -1.37 29.32 -35.78
N THR A 98 -0.21 29.05 -36.38
CA THR A 98 1.09 29.39 -35.79
C THR A 98 2.20 29.42 -36.85
N ASP A 99 3.26 30.14 -36.54
CA ASP A 99 4.55 30.12 -37.26
C ASP A 99 5.59 29.22 -36.58
N ARG A 100 5.26 28.61 -35.42
CA ARG A 100 6.20 27.85 -34.59
C ARG A 100 5.88 26.36 -34.57
N ILE A 101 6.94 25.57 -34.63
CA ILE A 101 6.89 24.12 -34.43
C ILE A 101 7.72 23.77 -33.20
N TRP A 102 7.11 23.06 -32.28
CA TRP A 102 7.74 22.49 -31.10
C TRP A 102 8.16 21.06 -31.41
N ASN A 103 9.43 20.74 -31.15
CA ASN A 103 9.93 19.39 -31.33
C ASN A 103 9.93 18.67 -29.99
N TRP A 104 9.63 17.39 -30.03
CA TRP A 104 9.70 16.50 -28.88
C TRP A 104 10.06 15.10 -29.34
N SER A 105 10.43 14.21 -28.43
CA SER A 105 10.64 12.80 -28.76
C SER A 105 10.01 11.87 -27.75
N ILE A 106 9.62 10.68 -28.20
CA ILE A 106 9.17 9.58 -27.35
C ILE A 106 9.86 8.30 -27.81
N ASP A 107 10.44 7.55 -26.88
CA ASP A 107 11.17 6.29 -27.17
C ASP A 107 12.24 6.46 -28.27
N GLY A 108 12.91 7.63 -28.29
CA GLY A 108 13.96 7.97 -29.25
C GLY A 108 13.48 8.44 -30.63
N LYS A 109 12.18 8.40 -30.92
CA LYS A 109 11.62 8.93 -32.18
C LYS A 109 11.15 10.38 -31.98
N ARG A 110 11.56 11.25 -32.89
CA ARG A 110 11.28 12.70 -32.85
C ARG A 110 10.02 13.04 -33.65
N TYR A 111 9.22 13.95 -33.12
CA TYR A 111 8.00 14.47 -33.72
C TYR A 111 7.92 15.99 -33.64
N ALA A 112 7.14 16.57 -34.56
CA ALA A 112 6.78 17.98 -34.60
C ALA A 112 5.38 18.20 -34.01
N TRP A 113 5.15 19.34 -33.35
CA TRP A 113 3.86 19.72 -32.79
C TRP A 113 3.63 21.23 -32.92
N GLY A 114 2.41 21.65 -33.26
CA GLY A 114 2.10 23.06 -33.55
C GLY A 114 1.65 23.88 -32.34
N ALA A 115 1.66 23.32 -31.12
CA ALA A 115 1.33 24.06 -29.91
C ALA A 115 2.42 23.88 -28.85
N ARG A 116 2.59 24.87 -27.96
CA ARG A 116 3.57 24.79 -26.87
C ARG A 116 3.27 23.62 -25.93
N ARG A 117 2.00 23.26 -25.78
CA ARG A 117 1.58 22.16 -24.92
C ARG A 117 0.97 21.02 -25.72
N ILE A 118 1.18 19.80 -25.24
CA ILE A 118 0.59 18.58 -25.79
C ILE A 118 -0.02 17.78 -24.64
N SER A 119 -1.18 17.15 -24.87
CA SER A 119 -1.78 16.27 -23.87
C SER A 119 -1.13 14.89 -23.88
N GLU A 120 -1.16 14.22 -22.74
CA GLU A 120 -0.68 12.84 -22.58
C GLU A 120 -1.37 11.87 -23.56
N ASP A 121 -2.68 12.03 -23.78
CA ASP A 121 -3.44 11.25 -24.77
C ASP A 121 -2.90 11.40 -26.20
N LEU A 122 -2.49 12.62 -26.58
CA LEU A 122 -1.92 12.89 -27.90
C LEU A 122 -0.50 12.35 -28.02
N VAL A 123 0.30 12.43 -26.96
CA VAL A 123 1.61 11.76 -26.90
C VAL A 123 1.45 10.26 -27.13
N ARG A 124 0.48 9.62 -26.47
CA ARG A 124 0.16 8.19 -26.67
C ARG A 124 -0.27 7.89 -28.10
N LEU A 125 -1.20 8.69 -28.63
CA LEU A 125 -1.72 8.53 -29.99
C LEU A 125 -0.61 8.60 -31.04
N ILE A 126 0.25 9.61 -30.96
CA ILE A 126 1.34 9.87 -31.91
C ILE A 126 2.48 8.86 -31.74
N GLY A 127 2.87 8.59 -30.49
CA GLY A 127 3.94 7.64 -30.16
C GLY A 127 3.53 6.17 -30.24
N ARG A 128 2.25 5.88 -30.51
CA ARG A 128 1.65 4.53 -30.49
C ARG A 128 1.88 3.79 -29.17
N ILE A 129 1.78 4.53 -28.05
CA ILE A 129 2.07 4.00 -26.72
C ILE A 129 0.79 3.38 -26.10
N PRO A 130 0.78 2.08 -25.77
CA PRO A 130 -0.39 1.44 -25.20
C PRO A 130 -0.61 1.88 -23.73
N GLU A 131 -1.86 1.80 -23.27
CA GLU A 131 -2.25 2.08 -21.87
C GLU A 131 -1.50 1.23 -20.82
N THR A 132 -0.95 0.10 -21.24
CA THR A 132 -0.12 -0.75 -20.38
C THR A 132 1.24 -0.17 -20.07
N LYS A 133 1.62 0.97 -20.67
CA LYS A 133 2.87 1.69 -20.39
C LYS A 133 2.63 3.05 -19.74
N ALA A 134 3.46 3.38 -18.75
CA ALA A 134 3.57 4.71 -18.16
C ALA A 134 4.50 5.58 -19.02
N LEU A 135 4.23 6.87 -19.05
CA LEU A 135 5.02 7.89 -19.74
C LEU A 135 5.83 8.68 -18.73
N PHE A 136 7.09 8.95 -19.08
CA PHE A 136 7.99 9.76 -18.28
C PHE A 136 8.58 10.85 -19.14
N LEU A 137 8.79 12.02 -18.56
CA LEU A 137 9.57 13.13 -19.13
C LEU A 137 10.95 13.13 -18.47
N GLU A 138 11.99 13.03 -19.31
CA GLU A 138 13.39 13.03 -18.89
C GLU A 138 13.75 14.39 -18.29
N ARG A 139 14.36 14.37 -17.09
CA ARG A 139 14.84 15.57 -16.41
C ARG A 139 16.36 15.46 -16.20
N SER A 140 17.09 16.53 -16.48
CA SER A 140 18.56 16.51 -16.37
C SER A 140 19.06 16.70 -14.94
N ASP A 141 18.42 17.59 -14.19
CA ASP A 141 18.87 18.01 -12.84
C ASP A 141 17.96 17.49 -11.71
N GLU A 142 16.87 16.81 -12.06
CA GLU A 142 15.87 16.29 -11.13
C GLU A 142 15.46 14.86 -11.56
N PRO A 143 14.79 14.09 -10.69
CA PRO A 143 14.24 12.80 -11.10
C PRO A 143 13.25 12.95 -12.27
N ASP A 144 13.28 11.99 -13.20
CA ASP A 144 12.32 11.94 -14.31
C ASP A 144 10.88 12.01 -13.82
N GLU A 145 10.08 12.82 -14.50
CA GLU A 145 8.71 13.11 -14.12
C GLU A 145 7.77 12.08 -14.75
N GLU A 146 7.00 11.34 -13.94
CA GLU A 146 5.91 10.51 -14.45
C GLU A 146 4.75 11.40 -14.90
N ILE A 147 4.32 11.25 -16.15
CA ILE A 147 3.21 12.01 -16.71
C ILE A 147 1.89 11.29 -16.40
N ALA A 148 1.04 11.94 -15.62
CA ALA A 148 -0.28 11.44 -15.27
C ALA A 148 -1.22 11.39 -16.49
N PRO A 149 -2.20 10.46 -16.53
CA PRO A 149 -3.21 10.41 -17.59
C PRO A 149 -3.93 11.75 -17.77
N GLY A 150 -4.06 12.20 -19.01
CA GLY A 150 -4.68 13.49 -19.35
C GLY A 150 -3.87 14.73 -18.96
N ALA A 151 -2.66 14.58 -18.40
CA ALA A 151 -1.80 15.72 -18.09
C ALA A 151 -1.37 16.47 -19.36
N SER A 152 -1.01 17.74 -19.19
CA SER A 152 -0.50 18.58 -20.26
C SER A 152 1.01 18.77 -20.09
N ILE A 153 1.78 18.39 -21.10
CA ILE A 153 3.23 18.50 -21.15
C ILE A 153 3.59 19.83 -21.83
N ASP A 154 4.49 20.60 -21.21
CA ASP A 154 5.05 21.83 -21.79
C ASP A 154 6.29 21.49 -22.64
N LEU A 155 6.21 21.77 -23.94
CA LEU A 155 7.29 21.60 -24.92
C LEU A 155 8.17 22.85 -25.05
N GLY A 156 7.91 23.87 -24.23
CA GLY A 156 8.57 25.17 -24.26
C GLY A 156 9.90 25.26 -23.53
N GLY A 157 10.49 24.14 -23.13
CA GLY A 157 11.80 24.10 -22.48
C GLY A 157 12.93 24.60 -23.39
N ARG A 158 14.12 24.74 -22.80
CA ARG A 158 15.31 25.22 -23.52
C ARG A 158 15.89 24.16 -24.46
N GLU A 159 15.64 22.90 -24.16
CA GLU A 159 16.15 21.76 -24.91
C GLU A 159 14.98 20.94 -25.49
N LEU A 160 15.32 19.89 -26.25
CA LEU A 160 14.33 18.96 -26.76
C LEU A 160 13.69 18.22 -25.58
N GLU A 161 12.37 18.33 -25.41
CA GLU A 161 11.66 17.49 -24.44
C GLU A 161 11.70 16.03 -24.88
N LYS A 162 12.30 15.19 -24.03
CA LYS A 162 12.45 13.76 -24.28
C LYS A 162 11.56 12.99 -23.34
N LEU A 163 10.64 12.24 -23.92
CA LEU A 163 9.79 11.32 -23.21
C LEU A 163 10.25 9.88 -23.47
N TYR A 164 9.94 9.01 -22.53
CA TYR A 164 10.09 7.57 -22.72
C TYR A 164 8.93 6.82 -22.07
N SER A 165 8.66 5.63 -22.60
CA SER A 165 7.62 4.74 -22.10
C SER A 165 8.23 3.50 -21.46
N LYS A 166 7.67 3.09 -20.31
CA LYS A 166 8.01 1.81 -19.67
C LYS A 166 6.75 1.07 -19.25
N PRO A 167 6.76 -0.27 -19.15
CA PRO A 167 5.64 -1.02 -18.62
C PRO A 167 5.13 -0.39 -17.31
N ARG A 168 3.82 -0.17 -17.20
CA ARG A 168 3.23 0.32 -15.95
C ARG A 168 3.55 -0.67 -14.85
N SER A 169 3.98 -0.15 -13.72
CA SER A 169 4.23 -0.93 -12.53
C SER A 169 3.61 -0.21 -11.34
N TRP A 170 2.81 -0.91 -10.57
CA TRP A 170 2.18 -0.37 -9.37
C TRP A 170 2.94 -0.83 -8.15
N LYS A 171 3.17 0.08 -7.22
CA LYS A 171 3.82 -0.25 -5.95
C LYS A 171 2.75 -0.31 -4.86
N LEU A 172 2.77 -1.40 -4.09
CA LEU A 172 1.94 -1.53 -2.90
C LEU A 172 2.84 -1.84 -1.70
N ASN A 173 2.76 -1.00 -0.67
CA ASN A 173 3.44 -1.26 0.59
C ASN A 173 2.56 -2.19 1.45
N VAL A 174 2.92 -3.46 1.57
CA VAL A 174 2.27 -4.45 2.42
C VAL A 174 3.10 -4.58 3.71
N GLN A 175 2.61 -3.98 4.80
CA GLN A 175 3.24 -4.04 6.12
C GLN A 175 4.75 -3.69 6.13
N GLY A 176 5.17 -2.73 5.30
CA GLY A 176 6.57 -2.30 5.18
C GLY A 176 7.31 -2.89 3.97
N VAL A 177 6.81 -3.98 3.37
CA VAL A 177 7.37 -4.58 2.16
C VAL A 177 6.72 -3.94 0.93
N ILE A 178 7.52 -3.37 0.03
CA ILE A 178 7.00 -2.82 -1.23
C ILE A 178 7.02 -3.92 -2.28
N ILE A 179 5.84 -4.39 -2.68
CA ILE A 179 5.69 -5.26 -3.85
C ILE A 179 5.48 -4.40 -5.09
N THR A 180 5.98 -4.88 -6.23
CA THR A 180 5.80 -4.24 -7.54
C THR A 180 4.94 -5.14 -8.41
N LEU A 181 3.82 -4.61 -8.87
CA LEU A 181 2.78 -5.31 -9.61
C LEU A 181 2.75 -4.81 -11.05
N MET A 182 2.48 -5.70 -12.00
CA MET A 182 2.36 -5.38 -13.43
C MET A 182 0.90 -5.23 -13.88
N THR A 183 -0.04 -5.35 -12.94
CA THR A 183 -1.47 -5.14 -13.16
C THR A 183 -1.98 -4.08 -12.17
N PRO A 184 -2.97 -3.27 -12.56
CA PRO A 184 -3.56 -2.24 -11.70
C PRO A 184 -4.47 -2.82 -10.63
N SER A 185 -4.58 -4.14 -10.51
CA SER A 185 -5.42 -4.79 -9.51
C SER A 185 -4.70 -5.99 -8.91
N VAL A 186 -4.95 -6.21 -7.62
CA VAL A 186 -4.40 -7.34 -6.87
C VAL A 186 -5.40 -7.78 -5.80
N VAL A 187 -5.62 -9.08 -5.68
CA VAL A 187 -6.41 -9.64 -4.57
C VAL A 187 -5.60 -9.50 -3.29
N VAL A 188 -6.24 -9.12 -2.18
CA VAL A 188 -5.56 -8.90 -0.89
C VAL A 188 -4.73 -10.15 -0.51
N LYS A 189 -5.30 -11.35 -0.59
CA LYS A 189 -4.59 -12.63 -0.37
C LYS A 189 -3.31 -12.76 -1.19
N ASP A 190 -3.35 -12.43 -2.46
CA ASP A 190 -2.20 -12.53 -3.37
C ASP A 190 -1.15 -11.47 -3.07
N ALA A 191 -1.56 -10.26 -2.68
CA ALA A 191 -0.66 -9.21 -2.24
C ALA A 191 0.11 -9.61 -0.96
N LEU A 192 -0.55 -10.27 -0.01
CA LEU A 192 0.10 -10.83 1.17
C LEU A 192 1.15 -11.89 0.78
N ALA A 193 0.77 -12.84 -0.08
CA ALA A 193 1.66 -13.91 -0.52
C ALA A 193 2.90 -13.36 -1.26
N GLN A 194 2.72 -12.39 -2.17
CA GLN A 194 3.83 -11.74 -2.87
C GLN A 194 4.74 -10.94 -1.93
N ALA A 195 4.19 -10.41 -0.84
CA ALA A 195 4.95 -9.72 0.20
C ALA A 195 5.59 -10.67 1.23
N GLY A 196 5.37 -11.99 1.11
CA GLY A 196 5.93 -13.01 1.99
C GLY A 196 5.15 -13.26 3.29
N PHE A 197 3.90 -12.79 3.39
CA PHE A 197 3.02 -13.07 4.53
C PHE A 197 2.11 -14.26 4.24
N ASP A 198 1.99 -15.19 5.19
CA ASP A 198 1.03 -16.29 5.13
C ASP A 198 -0.41 -15.73 5.22
N PRO A 199 -1.24 -15.80 4.16
CA PRO A 199 -2.57 -15.24 4.20
C PRO A 199 -3.52 -15.98 5.14
N ASP A 200 -3.23 -17.23 5.50
CA ASP A 200 -4.08 -18.05 6.36
C ASP A 200 -3.76 -17.84 7.85
N ALA A 201 -2.77 -17.00 8.19
CA ALA A 201 -2.37 -16.65 9.56
C ALA A 201 -3.33 -15.67 10.28
N GLY A 202 -4.56 -15.49 9.79
CA GLY A 202 -5.59 -14.71 10.48
C GLY A 202 -5.35 -13.19 10.49
N TRP A 203 -4.93 -12.61 9.38
CA TRP A 203 -4.71 -11.15 9.28
C TRP A 203 -6.02 -10.36 9.15
N ILE A 204 -6.11 -9.25 9.88
CA ILE A 204 -6.98 -8.12 9.54
C ILE A 204 -6.18 -7.19 8.62
N ALA A 205 -6.66 -7.04 7.39
CA ALA A 205 -6.08 -6.16 6.40
C ALA A 205 -6.78 -4.78 6.43
N ILE A 206 -5.98 -3.72 6.53
CA ILE A 206 -6.44 -2.34 6.53
C ILE A 206 -5.77 -1.61 5.37
N LEU A 207 -6.58 -1.24 4.38
CA LEU A 207 -6.18 -0.41 3.26
C LEU A 207 -6.15 1.07 3.68
N LYS A 208 -5.06 1.76 3.33
CA LYS A 208 -4.90 3.20 3.51
C LYS A 208 -4.68 3.87 2.16
N LYS A 209 -5.46 4.92 1.90
CA LYS A 209 -5.34 5.80 0.75
C LYS A 209 -5.12 7.23 1.22
N VAL A 210 -4.30 7.99 0.50
CA VAL A 210 -3.99 9.40 0.80
C VAL A 210 -5.31 10.17 0.94
N GLY A 211 -5.49 10.85 2.06
CA GLY A 211 -6.66 11.71 2.30
C GLY A 211 -7.99 10.99 2.52
N GLN A 212 -8.03 9.65 2.57
CA GLN A 212 -9.24 8.87 2.83
C GLN A 212 -9.19 8.19 4.20
N PRO A 213 -10.35 7.91 4.82
CA PRO A 213 -10.38 7.11 6.04
C PRO A 213 -9.83 5.71 5.81
N LYS A 214 -9.28 5.11 6.87
CA LYS A 214 -8.80 3.73 6.86
C LYS A 214 -9.98 2.80 6.51
N GLN A 215 -9.75 1.87 5.60
CA GLN A 215 -10.76 0.91 5.17
C GLN A 215 -10.27 -0.51 5.53
N GLN A 216 -11.05 -1.24 6.33
CA GLN A 216 -10.82 -2.67 6.50
C GLN A 216 -11.29 -3.40 5.23
N VAL A 217 -10.47 -4.33 4.73
CA VAL A 217 -10.74 -5.12 3.53
C VAL A 217 -10.62 -6.61 3.86
N ALA A 218 -11.45 -7.44 3.23
CA ALA A 218 -11.36 -8.89 3.32
C ALA A 218 -10.20 -9.42 2.46
N LEU A 219 -9.68 -10.60 2.77
CA LEU A 219 -8.59 -11.22 2.00
C LEU A 219 -8.99 -11.56 0.56
N THR A 220 -10.29 -11.72 0.30
CA THR A 220 -10.87 -11.95 -1.03
C THR A 220 -11.13 -10.67 -1.82
N ASP A 221 -11.01 -9.50 -1.18
CA ASP A 221 -11.27 -8.23 -1.86
C ASP A 221 -10.14 -7.94 -2.87
N THR A 222 -10.50 -7.23 -3.93
CA THR A 222 -9.55 -6.74 -4.93
C THR A 222 -9.21 -5.29 -4.64
N ILE A 223 -7.92 -5.00 -4.53
CA ILE A 223 -7.40 -3.63 -4.43
C ILE A 223 -7.18 -3.11 -5.85
N ASP A 224 -7.87 -2.03 -6.22
CA ASP A 224 -7.58 -1.26 -7.42
C ASP A 224 -6.47 -0.24 -7.12
N LEU A 225 -5.34 -0.39 -7.82
CA LEU A 225 -4.11 0.41 -7.76
C LEU A 225 -4.06 1.56 -8.77
N SER A 226 -5.07 1.71 -9.62
CA SER A 226 -5.13 2.81 -10.60
C SER A 226 -5.41 4.17 -9.97
N THR A 227 -5.96 4.20 -8.75
CA THR A 227 -6.25 5.46 -8.04
C THR A 227 -4.95 6.05 -7.46
N PRO A 228 -4.62 7.32 -7.78
CA PRO A 228 -3.47 8.00 -7.17
C PRO A 228 -3.57 8.02 -5.64
N GLY A 229 -2.46 7.76 -4.96
CA GLY A 229 -2.39 7.81 -3.50
C GLY A 229 -2.79 6.52 -2.80
N ILE A 230 -2.49 5.35 -3.35
CA ILE A 230 -2.60 4.08 -2.61
C ILE A 230 -1.32 3.86 -1.83
N GLU A 231 -1.42 3.96 -0.52
CA GLU A 231 -0.25 4.20 0.32
C GLU A 231 0.24 2.91 0.98
N LYS A 232 -0.70 2.07 1.43
CA LYS A 232 -0.34 0.95 2.31
C LYS A 232 -1.48 -0.03 2.51
N LEU A 233 -1.16 -1.32 2.40
CA LEU A 233 -1.91 -2.40 3.02
C LEU A 233 -1.26 -2.70 4.38
N ARG A 234 -1.88 -2.24 5.46
CA ARG A 234 -1.40 -2.55 6.81
C ARG A 234 -2.00 -3.87 7.24
N LEU A 235 -1.15 -4.78 7.69
CA LEU A 235 -1.57 -6.02 8.32
C LEU A 235 -1.53 -5.83 9.82
N THR A 236 -2.64 -6.10 10.47
CA THR A 236 -2.69 -6.35 11.89
C THR A 236 -3.13 -7.78 12.04
N PRO A 237 -2.44 -8.62 12.82
CA PRO A 237 -3.02 -9.88 13.25
C PRO A 237 -4.44 -9.61 13.77
N ALA A 238 -5.41 -10.49 13.46
CA ALA A 238 -6.71 -10.44 14.13
C ALA A 238 -6.55 -10.49 15.66
N GLU A 239 -5.44 -11.09 16.11
CA GLU A 239 -4.93 -11.08 17.48
C GLU A 239 -3.49 -10.55 17.50
N ILE A 240 -3.28 -9.26 17.78
CA ILE A 240 -1.94 -8.71 18.01
C ILE A 240 -1.41 -9.30 19.33
N ASN A 241 -0.51 -10.27 19.25
CA ASN A 241 0.14 -10.86 20.43
C ASN A 241 1.62 -10.45 20.43
N ASN A 242 1.91 -9.35 21.10
CA ASN A 242 3.19 -8.62 21.01
C ASN A 242 4.27 -9.13 21.97
N GLY A 243 4.17 -10.38 22.44
CA GLY A 243 4.97 -10.81 23.60
C GLY A 243 4.65 -10.02 24.90
N GLU A 244 3.68 -9.11 24.84
CA GLU A 244 2.88 -8.67 25.97
C GLU A 244 1.69 -9.62 26.06
N GLY A 245 1.45 -10.14 27.25
CA GLY A 245 0.31 -11.00 27.55
C GLY A 245 -1.04 -10.45 27.07
N PRO A 246 -2.08 -11.31 27.08
CA PRO A 246 -3.36 -11.15 26.38
C PRO A 246 -3.92 -9.71 26.39
N SER A 247 -4.07 -9.11 25.22
CA SER A 247 -4.83 -7.86 25.01
C SER A 247 -6.32 -8.20 24.84
N GLY A 248 -7.27 -7.72 25.63
CA GLY A 248 -7.16 -6.82 26.78
C GLY A 248 -7.04 -7.56 28.10
N LEU A 249 -6.50 -6.86 29.09
CA LEU A 249 -6.36 -7.36 30.46
C LEU A 249 -7.71 -7.95 30.92
N ARG A 250 -7.75 -9.26 31.06
CA ARG A 250 -8.97 -9.99 31.36
C ARG A 250 -9.35 -9.70 32.79
N ARG A 251 -10.63 -9.38 33.00
CA ARG A 251 -11.21 -9.11 34.32
C ARG A 251 -12.36 -10.06 34.61
N GLN A 252 -12.10 -11.37 34.51
CA GLN A 252 -13.15 -12.40 34.65
C GLN A 252 -13.68 -12.48 36.09
N PHE A 253 -12.93 -12.00 37.08
CA PHE A 253 -13.42 -11.76 38.43
C PHE A 253 -12.83 -10.48 39.03
N ARG A 254 -13.50 -9.92 40.04
CA ARG A 254 -13.04 -8.73 40.76
C ARG A 254 -12.24 -9.10 41.99
N LEU A 255 -11.19 -8.34 42.29
CA LEU A 255 -10.47 -8.42 43.57
C LEU A 255 -11.13 -7.48 44.59
N LEU A 256 -10.58 -7.40 45.80
CA LEU A 256 -11.01 -6.36 46.74
C LEU A 256 -10.60 -4.99 46.19
N LYS A 257 -11.40 -3.96 46.49
CA LYS A 257 -11.09 -2.58 46.06
C LYS A 257 -9.68 -2.13 46.46
N LYS A 258 -9.21 -2.54 47.64
CA LYS A 258 -7.85 -2.25 48.13
C LYS A 258 -6.75 -2.88 47.27
N ASP A 259 -6.99 -4.08 46.73
CA ASP A 259 -6.06 -4.79 45.88
C ASP A 259 -5.98 -4.13 44.50
N GLU A 260 -7.13 -3.90 43.87
CA GLU A 260 -7.17 -3.24 42.55
C GLU A 260 -6.55 -1.83 42.61
N ALA A 261 -6.82 -1.08 43.69
CA ALA A 261 -6.21 0.23 43.91
C ALA A 261 -4.69 0.17 44.10
N TYR A 262 -4.18 -0.85 44.82
CA TYR A 262 -2.74 -1.04 44.99
C TYR A 262 -2.05 -1.42 43.68
N LEU A 263 -2.61 -2.37 42.93
CA LEU A 263 -2.09 -2.78 41.62
C LEU A 263 -2.05 -1.60 40.63
N ALA A 264 -3.11 -0.79 40.61
CA ALA A 264 -3.17 0.43 39.80
C ALA A 264 -2.13 1.48 40.26
N LYS A 265 -1.97 1.70 41.58
CA LYS A 265 -0.97 2.62 42.14
C LYS A 265 0.46 2.22 41.79
N ARG A 266 0.74 0.91 41.73
CA ARG A 266 2.05 0.36 41.32
C ARG A 266 2.24 0.29 39.80
N ALA A 267 1.23 0.71 39.01
CA ALA A 267 1.20 0.58 37.56
C ALA A 267 1.47 -0.87 37.08
N LEU A 268 1.07 -1.87 37.86
CA LEU A 268 1.24 -3.28 37.50
C LEU A 268 0.23 -3.66 36.41
N ILE A 269 0.71 -4.35 35.40
CA ILE A 269 -0.12 -4.98 34.38
C ILE A 269 -0.58 -6.32 34.95
N TRP A 270 -1.89 -6.59 34.96
CA TRP A 270 -2.40 -7.84 35.53
C TRP A 270 -3.67 -8.32 34.86
N ASP A 271 -3.96 -9.62 34.95
CA ASP A 271 -5.19 -10.31 34.54
C ASP A 271 -5.88 -10.97 35.73
N SER A 272 -7.20 -11.10 35.67
CA SER A 272 -7.97 -12.04 36.48
C SER A 272 -8.74 -13.00 35.56
N ILE A 273 -8.43 -14.30 35.69
CA ILE A 273 -8.88 -15.37 34.79
C ILE A 273 -9.55 -16.46 35.61
N ILE A 274 -10.60 -17.09 35.08
CA ILE A 274 -11.21 -18.28 35.63
C ILE A 274 -10.91 -19.45 34.68
N GLU A 275 -10.14 -20.42 35.16
CA GLU A 275 -9.76 -21.61 34.38
C GLU A 275 -9.84 -22.86 35.27
N GLY A 276 -10.52 -23.91 34.78
CA GLY A 276 -10.66 -25.17 35.51
C GLY A 276 -11.28 -25.01 36.91
N GLY A 277 -12.18 -24.03 37.07
CA GLY A 277 -12.82 -23.69 38.35
C GLY A 277 -11.93 -22.94 39.35
N ARG A 278 -10.71 -22.57 38.99
CA ARG A 278 -9.80 -21.75 39.80
C ARG A 278 -9.80 -20.30 39.33
N ARG A 279 -9.48 -19.37 40.23
CA ARG A 279 -9.41 -17.93 39.93
C ARG A 279 -7.95 -17.52 39.95
N TRP A 280 -7.36 -17.21 38.81
CA TRP A 280 -5.97 -16.81 38.69
C TRP A 280 -5.85 -15.30 38.58
N LEU A 281 -5.07 -14.70 39.47
CA LEU A 281 -4.53 -13.36 39.28
C LEU A 281 -3.15 -13.51 38.64
N ILE A 282 -2.94 -12.96 37.44
CA ILE A 282 -1.65 -13.02 36.74
C ILE A 282 -1.08 -11.61 36.66
N ILE A 283 0.02 -11.34 37.35
CA ILE A 283 0.80 -10.11 37.19
C ILE A 283 1.75 -10.32 36.00
N ARG A 284 1.65 -9.45 34.99
CA ARG A 284 2.41 -9.56 33.74
C ARG A 284 3.73 -8.82 33.82
N SER A 285 4.78 -9.44 33.29
CA SER A 285 6.10 -8.80 33.11
C SER A 285 6.64 -8.11 34.37
N MET A 286 6.51 -8.77 35.53
CA MET A 286 7.07 -8.26 36.79
C MET A 286 8.60 -8.28 36.69
N GLY A 287 9.24 -7.13 36.95
CA GLY A 287 10.70 -7.02 36.98
C GLY A 287 11.30 -7.87 38.10
N LEU A 288 12.41 -8.54 37.80
CA LEU A 288 13.16 -9.37 38.74
C LEU A 288 14.45 -8.66 39.18
N PRO A 289 14.93 -8.92 40.41
CA PRO A 289 16.27 -8.49 40.82
C PRO A 289 17.34 -9.20 39.96
N ALA A 290 18.54 -8.62 39.91
CA ALA A 290 19.68 -9.25 39.25
C ALA A 290 20.00 -10.60 39.91
N GLY A 291 20.48 -11.57 39.12
CA GLY A 291 20.83 -12.91 39.61
C GLY A 291 19.92 -14.04 39.15
N PHE A 292 18.85 -13.74 38.40
CA PHE A 292 18.04 -14.74 37.69
C PHE A 292 18.43 -14.87 36.22
N ASN A 293 18.01 -15.97 35.58
CA ASN A 293 18.14 -16.21 34.13
C ASN A 293 17.23 -15.33 33.25
N HIS A 294 16.33 -14.54 33.85
CA HIS A 294 15.42 -13.62 33.18
C HIS A 294 15.33 -12.30 33.96
N SER A 295 15.15 -11.18 33.26
CA SER A 295 14.97 -9.85 33.85
C SER A 295 13.52 -9.56 34.28
N SER A 296 12.56 -10.35 33.80
CA SER A 296 11.14 -10.22 34.12
C SER A 296 10.40 -11.55 33.99
N VAL A 297 9.27 -11.66 34.68
CA VAL A 297 8.44 -12.88 34.72
C VAL A 297 6.96 -12.56 34.89
N ASP A 298 6.09 -13.43 34.38
CA ASP A 298 4.68 -13.44 34.75
C ASP A 298 4.50 -14.20 36.07
N ILE A 299 3.75 -13.62 37.01
CA ILE A 299 3.44 -14.24 38.31
C ILE A 299 1.96 -14.55 38.38
N ALA A 300 1.62 -15.84 38.42
CA ALA A 300 0.26 -16.30 38.66
C ALA A 300 0.02 -16.63 40.14
N ILE A 301 -1.13 -16.23 40.65
CA ILE A 301 -1.59 -16.40 42.04
C ILE A 301 -2.98 -17.02 42.00
N ASP A 302 -3.17 -18.15 42.69
CA ASP A 302 -4.49 -18.77 42.86
C ASP A 302 -5.26 -18.01 43.95
N ILE A 303 -6.37 -17.37 43.58
CA ILE A 303 -7.22 -16.56 44.46
C ILE A 303 -8.40 -17.44 44.92
N PRO A 304 -8.36 -18.00 46.15
CA PRO A 304 -9.39 -18.93 46.62
C PRO A 304 -10.79 -18.31 46.54
N ALA A 305 -11.83 -19.05 46.18
CA ALA A 305 -13.19 -18.52 45.99
C ALA A 305 -13.71 -17.67 47.17
N THR A 306 -13.33 -18.04 48.40
CA THR A 306 -13.71 -17.37 49.66
C THR A 306 -12.72 -16.31 50.14
N TYR A 307 -11.73 -15.92 49.34
CA TYR A 307 -10.83 -14.80 49.63
C TYR A 307 -11.64 -13.51 49.94
N PRO A 308 -11.31 -12.75 51.01
CA PRO A 308 -10.13 -12.88 51.88
C PRO A 308 -10.29 -13.82 53.09
N SER A 309 -11.42 -14.49 53.29
CA SER A 309 -11.60 -15.44 54.39
C SER A 309 -10.65 -16.64 54.28
N ALA A 310 -10.39 -17.11 53.05
CA ALA A 310 -9.36 -18.10 52.77
C ALA A 310 -8.02 -17.45 52.41
N ALA A 311 -6.94 -18.07 52.87
CA ALA A 311 -5.57 -17.62 52.64
C ALA A 311 -5.14 -17.81 51.18
N ILE A 312 -4.44 -16.82 50.63
CA ILE A 312 -3.67 -17.00 49.40
C ILE A 312 -2.39 -17.78 49.76
N ASP A 313 -2.02 -18.74 48.92
CA ASP A 313 -0.86 -19.59 49.14
C ASP A 313 -0.09 -19.82 47.85
N MET A 314 1.23 -19.92 47.95
CA MET A 314 2.16 -20.12 46.82
C MET A 314 2.10 -19.01 45.75
N PHE A 315 2.98 -19.11 44.77
CA PHE A 315 2.90 -18.36 43.51
C PHE A 315 3.51 -19.19 42.38
N TYR A 316 3.33 -18.76 41.15
CA TYR A 316 3.81 -19.49 39.98
C TYR A 316 4.45 -18.53 38.98
N CYS A 317 5.57 -18.92 38.37
CA CYS A 317 6.39 -18.08 37.49
C CYS A 317 6.45 -18.63 36.07
N ALA A 318 6.28 -17.76 35.07
CA ALA A 318 6.56 -18.06 33.66
C ALA A 318 7.33 -16.90 32.99
N PRO A 319 8.48 -17.12 32.34
CA PRO A 319 9.17 -18.41 32.17
C PRO A 319 9.71 -18.98 33.49
N HIS A 320 10.15 -20.24 33.45
CA HIS A 320 10.74 -20.91 34.62
C HIS A 320 12.04 -20.21 35.05
N LEU A 321 12.18 -19.95 36.34
CA LEU A 321 13.32 -19.27 36.92
C LEU A 321 14.40 -20.27 37.38
N ARG A 322 15.64 -19.87 37.13
CA ARG A 322 16.88 -20.44 37.65
C ARG A 322 17.79 -19.29 38.07
N LEU A 323 18.74 -19.56 38.95
CA LEU A 323 19.80 -18.59 39.20
C LEU A 323 20.63 -18.40 37.93
N ALA A 324 21.23 -17.22 37.75
CA ALA A 324 22.10 -16.90 36.63
C ALA A 324 23.30 -17.85 36.54
N SER A 325 23.70 -18.46 37.66
CA SER A 325 24.69 -19.54 37.75
C SER A 325 24.22 -20.88 37.14
N GLY A 326 22.95 -20.99 36.75
CA GLY A 326 22.31 -22.22 36.27
C GLY A 326 21.74 -23.10 37.38
N ALA A 327 21.98 -22.78 38.65
CA ALA A 327 21.48 -23.55 39.79
C ALA A 327 19.94 -23.55 39.84
N SER A 328 19.37 -24.73 40.11
CA SER A 328 17.93 -24.90 40.32
C SER A 328 17.51 -24.31 41.66
N ILE A 329 16.32 -23.72 41.70
CA ILE A 329 15.76 -23.12 42.91
C ILE A 329 14.98 -24.18 43.68
N SER A 330 15.18 -24.27 44.99
CA SER A 330 14.53 -25.29 45.81
C SER A 330 13.00 -25.14 45.85
N LYS A 331 12.29 -26.27 45.83
CA LYS A 331 10.81 -26.33 45.91
C LYS A 331 10.14 -25.62 44.73
N THR A 332 10.73 -25.78 43.54
CA THR A 332 10.24 -25.25 42.26
C THR A 332 10.10 -26.31 41.16
N GLU A 333 10.09 -27.59 41.53
CA GLU A 333 10.17 -28.72 40.60
C GLU A 333 8.83 -29.05 39.93
N SER A 334 7.72 -28.53 40.44
CA SER A 334 6.38 -28.77 39.90
C SER A 334 5.93 -27.65 38.96
N THR A 335 5.08 -27.98 38.00
CA THR A 335 4.50 -27.00 37.07
C THR A 335 2.97 -26.99 37.12
N LYS A 336 2.40 -25.89 36.65
CA LYS A 336 0.96 -25.75 36.42
C LYS A 336 0.76 -25.06 35.08
N THR A 337 0.01 -25.70 34.19
CA THR A 337 -0.44 -25.06 32.95
C THR A 337 -1.61 -24.13 33.26
N ILE A 338 -1.47 -22.87 32.86
CA ILE A 338 -2.50 -21.83 32.96
C ILE A 338 -2.60 -21.18 31.58
N GLU A 339 -3.74 -21.28 30.93
CA GLU A 339 -3.99 -20.77 29.57
C GLU A 339 -2.97 -21.26 28.54
N GLY A 340 -2.58 -22.53 28.63
CA GLY A 340 -1.58 -23.13 27.74
C GLY A 340 -0.12 -22.79 28.07
N VAL A 341 0.14 -21.87 29.01
CA VAL A 341 1.50 -21.52 29.46
C VAL A 341 1.89 -22.38 30.66
N SER A 342 3.08 -22.98 30.62
CA SER A 342 3.64 -23.73 31.75
C SER A 342 4.26 -22.79 32.76
N TYR A 343 3.63 -22.66 33.94
CA TYR A 343 4.20 -21.93 35.06
C TYR A 343 4.92 -22.88 36.03
N GLN A 344 6.11 -22.48 36.47
CA GLN A 344 6.85 -23.12 37.55
C GLN A 344 6.22 -22.78 38.90
N ARG A 345 5.86 -23.76 39.71
CA ARG A 345 5.24 -23.54 41.03
C ARG A 345 6.30 -23.24 42.08
N TRP A 346 6.08 -22.19 42.87
CA TRP A 346 6.90 -21.83 44.01
C TRP A 346 6.18 -22.11 45.33
N SER A 347 6.59 -23.18 46.03
CA SER A 347 6.06 -23.53 47.35
C SER A 347 6.71 -22.68 48.45
N ARG A 348 6.19 -21.46 48.64
CA ARG A 348 6.56 -20.54 49.71
C ARG A 348 5.32 -20.30 50.59
N HIS A 349 5.35 -20.86 51.80
CA HIS A 349 4.24 -20.86 52.75
C HIS A 349 4.60 -19.99 53.96
N LEU A 350 3.59 -19.36 54.59
CA LEU A 350 3.79 -18.69 55.87
C LEU A 350 4.18 -19.72 56.95
N ASN A 351 5.12 -19.36 57.81
CA ASN A 351 5.79 -20.28 58.76
C ASN A 351 4.95 -20.66 60.00
N GLY A 352 3.64 -20.38 60.01
CA GLY A 352 2.71 -20.68 61.09
C GLY A 352 2.79 -19.75 62.30
N LYS A 353 3.88 -18.98 62.48
CA LYS A 353 3.96 -17.83 63.41
C LYS A 353 3.26 -16.62 62.81
N THR A 354 3.57 -16.31 61.56
CA THR A 354 2.74 -15.42 60.73
C THR A 354 1.62 -16.26 60.14
N ARG A 355 0.37 -15.86 60.37
CA ARG A 355 -0.82 -16.55 59.83
C ARG A 355 -1.65 -15.54 59.07
N TRP A 356 -2.28 -16.01 58.00
CA TRP A 356 -3.24 -15.22 57.25
C TRP A 356 -4.34 -14.69 58.17
N ASN A 357 -4.53 -13.38 58.18
CA ASN A 357 -5.60 -12.69 58.88
C ASN A 357 -6.55 -12.06 57.85
N PRO A 358 -7.77 -12.61 57.64
CA PRO A 358 -8.74 -12.09 56.68
C PRO A 358 -9.11 -10.61 56.82
N GLN A 359 -8.90 -10.01 58.00
CA GLN A 359 -9.19 -8.59 58.24
C GLN A 359 -8.10 -7.67 57.72
N THR A 360 -6.85 -8.12 57.63
CA THR A 360 -5.69 -7.27 57.32
C THR A 360 -4.95 -7.73 56.07
N ASP A 361 -4.80 -9.05 55.89
CA ASP A 361 -4.12 -9.63 54.75
C ASP A 361 -4.90 -9.50 53.44
N SER A 362 -4.16 -9.58 52.34
CA SER A 362 -4.68 -9.37 50.99
C SER A 362 -3.66 -9.76 49.91
N VAL A 363 -4.03 -9.58 48.64
CA VAL A 363 -3.08 -9.66 47.52
C VAL A 363 -1.87 -8.77 47.76
N VAL A 364 -2.06 -7.59 48.35
CA VAL A 364 -0.96 -6.66 48.66
C VAL A 364 0.07 -7.29 49.61
N THR A 365 -0.38 -7.92 50.70
CA THR A 365 0.55 -8.56 51.65
C THR A 365 1.16 -9.83 51.08
N HIS A 366 0.44 -10.54 50.21
CA HIS A 366 0.98 -11.69 49.49
C HIS A 366 2.04 -11.31 48.45
N LEU A 367 1.87 -10.21 47.73
CA LEU A 367 2.88 -9.69 46.79
C LEU A 367 4.19 -9.36 47.53
N ALA A 368 4.12 -8.80 48.73
CA ALA A 368 5.31 -8.58 49.55
C ALA A 368 6.04 -9.90 49.91
N VAL A 369 5.28 -10.99 50.18
CA VAL A 369 5.86 -12.32 50.41
C VAL A 369 6.53 -12.86 49.13
N ILE A 370 5.94 -12.62 47.96
CA ILE A 370 6.50 -13.03 46.67
C ILE A 370 7.80 -12.27 46.39
N GLU A 371 7.80 -10.94 46.52
CA GLU A 371 8.98 -10.09 46.30
C GLU A 371 10.13 -10.49 47.24
N GLU A 372 9.85 -10.67 48.54
CA GLU A 372 10.83 -11.16 49.52
C GLU A 372 11.34 -12.57 49.19
N SER A 373 10.46 -13.45 48.70
CA SER A 373 10.85 -14.82 48.31
C SER A 373 11.80 -14.82 47.12
N LEU A 374 11.61 -13.92 46.15
CA LEU A 374 12.47 -13.78 44.98
C LEU A 374 13.83 -13.18 45.37
N LEU A 375 13.83 -12.12 46.20
CA LEU A 375 15.06 -11.48 46.67
C LEU A 375 15.98 -12.43 47.44
N ARG A 376 15.43 -13.28 48.32
CA ARG A 376 16.21 -14.25 49.09
C ARG A 376 16.99 -15.26 48.27
N GLU A 377 16.54 -15.58 47.06
CA GLU A 377 17.23 -16.55 46.21
C GLU A 377 18.48 -15.96 45.53
N VAL A 378 18.50 -14.64 45.31
CA VAL A 378 19.63 -13.95 44.65
C VAL A 378 20.58 -13.25 45.63
N GLY A 379 20.16 -13.07 46.89
CA GLY A 379 20.95 -12.39 47.93
C GLY A 379 20.83 -10.86 47.84
N ASP A 380 20.95 -10.18 48.98
CA ASP A 380 20.92 -8.71 49.04
C ASP A 380 22.21 -8.14 48.41
N GLU A 381 22.17 -7.74 47.15
CA GLU A 381 23.10 -6.74 46.63
C GLU A 381 22.50 -5.35 46.95
N ILE A 382 22.99 -4.74 48.03
CA ILE A 382 22.84 -3.30 48.35
C ILE A 382 23.73 -2.49 47.41
#